data_AF-A0A4P9W1Q8-F1
#
_entry.id   AF-A0A4P9W1Q8-F1
#
_cell.length_a   1.000
_cell.length_b   1.000
_cell.length_c   1.000
_cell.angle_alpha   90.00
_cell.angle_beta   90.00
_cell.angle_gamma   90.00
#
_symmetry.space_group_name_H-M   'P 1'
#
loop_
_entity.id
_entity.type
_entity.pdbx_description
1 polymer ?
#
loop_
_entity_poly.entity_id
_entity_poly.type
_entity_poly.pdbx_seq_one_letter_code
_entity_poly.pdbx_strand_id
1 'polypeptide(L)'
;MAPAAQSTSTDDFEESGRHETIRLSPELDQAISKVLQTKDPLDSSDFDPIEYINLIFPNEHSLATVDNVLVKLRHKIRRMDQEIRNLVRSQTDAGPQTKAELEDAKRAIQELFNKIKEIKEKASQSERMVQEITQDIKSLDQAKKNLTISVTVLRRLQMLVSAVDQLKLMASRKQYAEAAQLLQVINQLLVHFKSYRSVDQIAALLDGVTQLQADLKRAIFSDFESGKQLINWYCDLQLKDYRSIFRNNPEVAGIDNVSRRFAWLKRLLKTFDEEHATVFPAPWRVAESLCEKFASDT
;
A
#
# COMPACT_ATOMS: atom_id res chain seq x y z
N MET A 1 41.37 73.61 -32.67
CA MET A 1 42.79 73.71 -33.09
C MET A 1 43.05 72.61 -34.08
N ALA A 2 43.10 72.98 -35.36
CA ALA A 2 43.55 72.14 -36.47
C ALA A 2 44.90 72.70 -36.97
N PRO A 3 45.75 71.87 -37.58
CA PRO A 3 46.26 72.17 -38.92
C PRO A 3 46.18 70.91 -39.81
N ALA A 4 45.73 70.93 -41.07
CA ALA A 4 46.11 71.71 -42.26
C ALA A 4 47.48 71.33 -42.84
N ALA A 5 47.41 70.42 -43.83
CA ALA A 5 48.09 70.35 -45.13
C ALA A 5 49.58 70.72 -45.27
N GLN A 6 50.34 69.83 -45.94
CA GLN A 6 50.99 70.17 -47.22
C GLN A 6 51.51 68.93 -47.96
N SER A 7 51.15 68.88 -49.24
CA SER A 7 51.61 68.01 -50.31
C SER A 7 52.98 68.44 -50.83
N THR A 8 53.87 67.50 -51.12
CA THR A 8 54.87 67.65 -52.19
C THR A 8 55.20 66.27 -52.78
N SER A 9 54.71 66.07 -54.00
CA SER A 9 55.22 65.13 -54.99
C SER A 9 56.52 65.66 -55.58
N THR A 10 57.54 64.82 -55.76
CA THR A 10 58.47 64.88 -56.90
C THR A 10 59.24 63.55 -57.01
N ASP A 11 59.25 63.06 -58.24
CA ASP A 11 59.90 61.90 -58.85
C ASP A 11 61.09 61.24 -58.14
N ASP A 12 61.02 59.91 -58.03
CA ASP A 12 62.13 59.03 -58.43
C ASP A 12 61.55 57.74 -59.03
N PHE A 13 61.49 57.73 -60.36
CA PHE A 13 61.19 56.56 -61.17
C PHE A 13 62.50 55.77 -61.29
N GLU A 14 62.74 54.80 -60.40
CA GLU A 14 63.62 53.63 -60.60
C GLU A 14 63.73 52.80 -59.29
N GLU A 15 62.85 51.82 -59.09
CA GLU A 15 63.32 50.52 -58.57
C GLU A 15 62.28 49.44 -58.86
N SER A 16 62.69 48.52 -59.74
CA SER A 16 62.06 47.26 -60.09
C SER A 16 61.37 46.56 -58.92
N GLY A 17 60.17 46.02 -59.19
CA GLY A 17 59.34 45.31 -58.22
C GLY A 17 60.10 44.29 -57.38
N ARG A 18 60.32 44.62 -56.11
CA ARG A 18 60.67 43.63 -55.08
C ARG A 18 59.42 42.80 -54.84
N HIS A 19 59.36 41.61 -55.44
CA HIS A 19 58.46 40.57 -54.97
C HIS A 19 58.88 40.22 -53.53
N GLU A 20 58.20 40.79 -52.53
CA GLU A 20 58.38 40.41 -51.12
C GLU A 20 58.16 38.90 -50.99
N THR A 21 59.22 38.18 -50.64
CA THR A 21 59.16 36.76 -50.32
C THR A 21 58.50 36.63 -48.96
N ILE A 22 57.24 36.22 -48.94
CA ILE A 22 56.49 35.94 -47.71
C ILE A 22 57.22 34.80 -46.98
N ARG A 23 57.90 35.08 -45.87
CA ARG A 23 58.48 34.06 -44.99
C ARG A 23 57.43 33.58 -43.99
N LEU A 24 57.00 32.34 -44.13
CA LEU A 24 56.08 31.67 -43.21
C LEU A 24 56.84 31.19 -41.95
N SER A 25 56.14 30.96 -40.83
CA SER A 25 56.76 30.46 -39.61
C SER A 25 57.17 28.99 -39.76
N PRO A 26 58.27 28.54 -39.13
CA PRO A 26 58.84 27.20 -39.35
C PRO A 26 57.89 26.04 -38.94
N GLU A 27 56.98 26.28 -38.00
CA GLU A 27 55.95 25.32 -37.60
C GLU A 27 54.85 25.18 -38.65
N LEU A 28 54.49 26.29 -39.32
CA LEU A 28 53.46 26.32 -40.34
C LEU A 28 53.95 25.65 -41.63
N ASP A 29 55.21 25.88 -42.02
CA ASP A 29 55.82 25.23 -43.18
C ASP A 29 55.94 23.72 -43.03
N GLN A 30 56.31 23.21 -41.84
CA GLN A 30 56.33 21.77 -41.58
C GLN A 30 54.94 21.13 -41.65
N ALA A 31 53.92 21.83 -41.16
CA ALA A 31 52.55 21.34 -41.21
C ALA A 31 52.03 21.30 -42.66
N ILE A 32 52.29 22.36 -43.43
CA ILE A 32 51.89 22.46 -44.84
C ILE A 32 52.61 21.39 -45.69
N SER A 33 53.92 21.21 -45.50
CA SER A 33 54.72 20.23 -46.24
C SER A 33 54.30 18.77 -45.98
N LYS A 34 53.89 18.45 -44.74
CA LYS A 34 53.31 17.12 -44.41
C LYS A 34 51.96 16.86 -45.08
N VAL A 35 51.15 17.90 -45.26
CA VAL A 35 49.80 17.78 -45.84
C VAL A 35 49.85 17.72 -47.36
N LEU A 36 50.70 18.52 -48.00
CA LEU A 36 50.79 18.60 -49.46
C LEU A 36 51.62 17.48 -50.09
N GLN A 37 52.59 16.90 -49.36
CA GLN A 37 53.48 15.82 -49.83
C GLN A 37 54.04 16.04 -51.24
N THR A 38 54.30 17.28 -51.64
CA THR A 38 54.82 17.58 -52.97
C THR A 38 56.35 17.41 -53.00
N LYS A 39 56.86 16.77 -54.04
CA LYS A 39 58.30 16.61 -54.32
C LYS A 39 58.80 17.65 -55.33
N ASP A 40 58.03 18.70 -55.53
CA ASP A 40 58.34 19.71 -56.53
C ASP A 40 59.38 20.69 -55.95
N PRO A 41 60.54 20.89 -56.60
CA PRO A 41 61.52 21.87 -56.15
C PRO A 41 60.96 23.29 -56.07
N LEU A 42 59.91 23.61 -56.84
CA LEU A 42 59.21 24.90 -56.81
C LEU A 42 58.36 25.14 -55.55
N ASP A 43 58.06 24.08 -54.78
CA ASP A 43 57.27 24.17 -53.54
C ASP A 43 58.15 24.27 -52.28
N SER A 44 59.48 24.35 -52.44
CA SER A 44 60.43 24.44 -51.33
C SER A 44 60.47 25.86 -50.74
N SER A 45 60.52 25.95 -49.41
CA SER A 45 60.63 27.22 -48.67
C SER A 45 61.90 28.01 -48.98
N ASP A 46 62.96 27.32 -49.41
CA ASP A 46 64.28 27.87 -49.77
C ASP A 46 64.52 27.82 -51.28
N PHE A 47 63.48 27.93 -52.11
CA PHE A 47 63.62 27.89 -53.57
C PHE A 47 64.60 28.96 -54.08
N ASP A 48 65.74 28.54 -54.64
CA ASP A 48 66.68 29.41 -55.34
C ASP A 48 66.41 29.36 -56.86
N PRO A 49 65.91 30.47 -57.44
CA PRO A 49 65.66 30.54 -58.89
C PRO A 49 66.93 30.35 -59.72
N ILE A 50 68.10 30.76 -59.21
CA ILE A 50 69.36 30.72 -59.96
C ILE A 50 69.88 29.29 -60.01
N GLU A 51 69.89 28.58 -58.88
CA GLU A 51 70.28 27.17 -58.81
C GLU A 51 69.33 26.29 -59.62
N TYR A 52 68.03 26.57 -59.58
CA TYR A 52 67.02 25.84 -60.36
C TYR A 52 67.16 26.06 -61.87
N ILE A 53 67.43 27.29 -62.32
CA ILE A 53 67.69 27.59 -63.73
C ILE A 53 68.97 26.90 -64.21
N ASN A 54 70.03 26.91 -63.39
CA ASN A 54 71.29 26.24 -63.71
C ASN A 54 71.16 24.70 -63.74
N LEU A 55 70.23 24.13 -62.96
CA LEU A 55 69.90 22.70 -63.01
C LEU A 55 69.15 22.32 -64.30
N ILE A 56 68.28 23.20 -64.81
CA ILE A 56 67.51 22.97 -66.03
C ILE A 56 68.33 23.28 -67.29
N PHE A 57 69.28 24.22 -67.20
CA PHE A 57 70.17 24.62 -68.30
C PHE A 57 71.64 24.60 -67.87
N PRO A 58 72.29 23.42 -67.77
CA PRO A 58 73.66 23.30 -67.25
C PRO A 58 74.75 23.77 -68.24
N ASN A 59 74.44 23.88 -69.54
CA ASN A 59 75.38 24.24 -70.59
C ASN A 59 74.69 25.00 -71.75
N GLU A 60 75.48 25.67 -72.59
CA GLU A 60 74.99 26.51 -73.71
C GLU A 60 74.15 25.74 -74.75
N HIS A 61 74.39 24.43 -74.92
CA HIS A 61 73.57 23.58 -75.81
C HIS A 61 72.14 23.35 -75.27
N SER A 62 71.93 23.47 -73.96
CA SER A 62 70.62 23.29 -73.31
C SER A 62 69.67 24.46 -73.60
N LEU A 63 70.20 25.64 -73.97
CA LEU A 63 69.44 26.83 -74.34
C LEU A 63 68.55 26.62 -75.57
N ALA A 64 68.85 25.62 -76.41
CA ALA A 64 68.00 25.22 -77.53
C ALA A 64 66.63 24.66 -77.10
N THR A 65 66.46 24.29 -75.82
CA THR A 65 65.20 23.72 -75.27
C THR A 65 64.37 24.69 -74.44
N VAL A 66 64.79 25.97 -74.35
CA VAL A 66 64.14 27.01 -73.53
C VAL A 66 62.66 27.18 -73.87
N ASP A 67 62.31 27.23 -75.15
CA ASP A 67 60.91 27.39 -75.56
C ASP A 67 60.02 26.23 -75.09
N ASN A 68 60.55 25.00 -75.05
CA ASN A 68 59.81 23.83 -74.60
C ASN A 68 59.57 23.87 -73.08
N VAL A 69 60.59 24.26 -72.31
CA VAL A 69 60.48 24.46 -70.86
C VAL A 69 59.48 25.58 -70.55
N LEU A 70 59.52 26.68 -71.31
CA LEU A 70 58.62 27.81 -71.13
C LEU A 70 57.16 27.45 -71.43
N VAL A 71 56.92 26.63 -72.47
CA VAL A 71 55.58 26.07 -72.75
C VAL A 71 55.10 25.16 -71.61
N LYS A 72 55.96 24.29 -71.07
CA LYS A 72 55.62 23.43 -69.91
C LYS A 72 55.29 24.24 -68.67
N LEU A 73 56.07 25.27 -68.36
CA LEU A 73 55.82 26.18 -67.23
C LEU A 73 54.50 26.95 -67.42
N ARG A 74 54.23 27.49 -68.62
CA ARG A 74 52.94 28.14 -68.92
C ARG A 74 51.76 27.20 -68.77
N HIS A 75 51.90 25.94 -69.18
CA HIS A 75 50.86 24.93 -69.00
C HIS A 75 50.64 24.60 -67.52
N LYS A 76 51.73 24.50 -66.74
CA LYS A 76 51.69 24.25 -65.30
C LYS A 76 51.04 25.39 -64.53
N ILE A 77 51.39 26.65 -64.85
CA ILE A 77 50.75 27.85 -64.27
C ILE A 77 49.25 27.82 -64.53
N ARG A 78 48.84 27.60 -65.80
CA ARG A 78 47.40 27.53 -66.15
C ARG A 78 46.66 26.40 -65.42
N ARG A 79 47.32 25.26 -65.23
CA ARG A 79 46.75 24.13 -64.48
C ARG A 79 46.58 24.49 -63.00
N MET A 80 47.60 25.07 -62.38
CA MET A 80 47.54 25.52 -60.99
C MET A 80 46.46 26.59 -60.79
N ASP A 81 46.35 27.57 -61.70
CA ASP A 81 45.28 28.58 -61.65
C ASP A 81 43.88 27.97 -61.75
N GLN A 82 43.74 26.86 -62.48
CA GLN A 82 42.46 26.14 -62.56
C GLN A 82 42.18 25.35 -61.28
N GLU A 83 43.19 24.68 -60.71
CA GLU A 83 43.08 23.93 -59.46
C GLU A 83 42.77 24.85 -58.28
N ILE A 84 43.46 26.00 -58.17
CA ILE A 84 43.20 27.02 -57.14
C ILE A 84 41.75 27.53 -57.24
N ARG A 85 41.29 27.88 -58.45
CA ARG A 85 39.91 28.35 -58.64
C ARG A 85 38.86 27.32 -58.25
N ASN A 86 39.10 26.04 -58.55
CA ASN A 86 38.19 24.96 -58.19
C ASN A 86 38.17 24.74 -56.66
N LEU A 87 39.33 24.75 -56.01
CA LEU A 87 39.46 24.63 -54.56
C LEU A 87 38.76 25.76 -53.82
N VAL A 88 39.02 27.01 -54.21
CA VAL A 88 38.37 28.19 -53.61
C VAL A 88 36.85 28.10 -53.75
N ARG A 89 36.32 27.73 -54.91
CA ARG A 89 34.86 27.54 -55.09
C ARG A 89 34.32 26.44 -54.17
N SER A 90 34.96 25.28 -54.13
CA SER A 90 34.53 24.17 -53.27
C SER A 90 34.52 24.52 -51.77
N GLN A 91 35.48 25.32 -51.31
CA GLN A 91 35.55 25.79 -49.93
C GLN A 91 34.50 26.86 -49.63
N THR A 92 34.22 27.74 -50.60
CA THR A 92 33.20 28.79 -50.48
C THR A 92 31.79 28.19 -50.45
N ASP A 93 31.56 27.09 -51.18
CA ASP A 93 30.27 26.37 -51.21
C ASP A 93 30.08 25.45 -49.99
N ALA A 94 31.16 24.87 -49.43
CA ALA A 94 31.08 23.99 -48.25
C ALA A 94 30.86 24.77 -46.93
N GLY A 95 31.37 25.99 -46.80
CA GLY A 95 31.20 26.83 -45.62
C GLY A 95 29.74 27.10 -45.19
N PRO A 96 28.84 27.54 -46.09
CA PRO A 96 27.43 27.75 -45.75
C PRO A 96 26.69 26.45 -45.44
N GLN A 97 27.04 25.34 -46.09
CA GLN A 97 26.39 24.05 -45.86
C GLN A 97 26.75 23.46 -44.49
N THR A 98 28.02 23.49 -44.09
CA THR A 98 28.44 23.05 -42.75
C THR A 98 27.83 23.92 -41.64
N LYS A 99 27.69 25.24 -41.87
CA LYS A 99 26.97 26.12 -40.93
C LYS A 99 25.49 25.78 -40.81
N ALA A 100 24.83 25.43 -41.91
CA ALA A 100 23.43 25.04 -41.90
C ALA A 100 23.21 23.74 -41.12
N GLU A 101 24.05 22.72 -41.36
CA GLU A 101 23.98 21.44 -40.62
C GLU A 101 24.24 21.62 -39.12
N LEU A 102 25.17 22.52 -38.75
CA LEU A 102 25.46 22.84 -37.35
C LEU A 102 24.28 23.56 -36.67
N GLU A 103 23.64 24.51 -37.35
CA GLU A 103 22.46 25.20 -36.82
C GLU A 103 21.25 24.25 -36.70
N ASP A 104 21.06 23.33 -37.64
CA ASP A 104 20.03 22.30 -37.53
C ASP A 104 20.28 21.34 -36.37
N ALA A 105 21.53 20.89 -36.17
CA ALA A 105 21.89 20.06 -35.02
C ALA A 105 21.68 20.80 -33.69
N LYS A 106 22.05 22.08 -33.63
CA LYS A 106 21.83 22.94 -32.46
C LYS A 106 20.35 23.14 -32.17
N ARG A 107 19.52 23.32 -33.20
CA ARG A 107 18.05 23.41 -33.06
C ARG A 107 17.46 22.11 -32.53
N ALA A 108 17.89 20.96 -33.06
CA ALA A 108 17.45 19.65 -32.61
C ALA A 108 17.84 19.37 -31.15
N ILE A 109 19.05 19.76 -30.73
CA ILE A 109 19.50 19.66 -29.33
C ILE A 109 18.64 20.56 -28.41
N GLN A 110 18.34 21.78 -28.85
CA GLN A 110 17.49 22.70 -28.08
C GLN A 110 16.06 22.14 -27.91
N GLU A 111 15.49 21.58 -28.98
CA GLU A 111 14.19 20.91 -28.94
C GLU A 111 14.21 19.69 -28.01
N LEU A 112 15.27 18.88 -28.06
CA LEU A 112 15.43 17.73 -27.18
C LEU A 112 15.53 18.16 -25.71
N PHE A 113 16.28 19.22 -25.43
CA PHE A 113 16.43 19.74 -24.08
C PHE A 113 15.09 20.25 -23.51
N ASN A 114 14.31 20.92 -24.35
CA ASN A 114 12.95 21.35 -24.01
C ASN A 114 12.04 20.14 -23.73
N LYS A 115 12.06 19.12 -24.60
CA LYS A 115 11.30 17.87 -24.38
C LYS A 115 11.71 17.15 -23.10
N ILE A 116 13.00 17.06 -22.79
CA ILE A 116 13.49 16.45 -21.54
C ILE A 116 13.00 17.25 -20.33
N LYS A 117 13.04 18.58 -20.40
CA LYS A 117 12.53 19.46 -19.34
C LYS A 117 11.03 19.24 -19.12
N GLU A 118 10.23 19.18 -20.19
CA GLU A 118 8.80 18.91 -20.11
C GLU A 118 8.50 17.52 -19.53
N ILE A 119 9.24 16.48 -19.93
CA ILE A 119 9.08 15.13 -19.38
C ILE A 119 9.40 15.12 -17.88
N LYS A 120 10.46 15.81 -17.45
CA LYS A 120 10.84 15.93 -16.04
C LYS A 120 9.74 16.64 -15.23
N GLU A 121 9.18 17.72 -15.77
CA GLU A 121 8.08 18.46 -15.14
C GLU A 121 6.83 17.57 -14.99
N LYS A 122 6.42 16.89 -16.07
CA LYS A 122 5.29 15.96 -16.06
C LYS A 122 5.52 14.79 -15.11
N ALA A 123 6.73 14.23 -15.06
CA ALA A 123 7.07 13.16 -14.13
C ALA A 123 6.95 13.62 -12.67
N SER A 124 7.44 14.82 -12.34
CA SER A 124 7.31 15.39 -10.99
C SER A 124 5.86 15.66 -10.61
N GLN A 125 5.04 16.15 -11.56
CA GLN A 125 3.61 16.33 -11.33
C GLN A 125 2.89 14.99 -11.13
N SER A 126 3.24 13.98 -11.92
CA SER A 126 2.67 12.63 -11.80
C SER A 126 3.07 11.96 -10.48
N GLU A 127 4.30 12.16 -10.00
CA GLU A 127 4.76 11.67 -8.69
C GLU A 127 3.93 12.29 -7.55
N ARG A 128 3.72 13.60 -7.56
CA ARG A 128 2.87 14.28 -6.55
C ARG A 128 1.44 13.76 -6.57
N MET A 129 0.85 13.64 -7.76
CA MET A 129 -0.51 13.11 -7.90
C MET A 129 -0.62 11.69 -7.33
N VAL A 130 0.37 10.82 -7.59
CA VAL A 130 0.38 9.46 -7.03
C VAL A 130 0.53 9.49 -5.51
N GLN A 131 1.41 10.35 -4.97
CA GLN A 131 1.55 10.51 -3.51
C GLN A 131 0.22 10.92 -2.86
N GLU A 132 -0.49 11.90 -3.41
CA GLU A 132 -1.81 12.32 -2.94
C GLU A 132 -2.83 11.18 -2.97
N ILE A 133 -2.93 10.46 -4.10
CA ILE A 133 -3.84 9.31 -4.24
C ILE A 133 -3.53 8.23 -3.20
N THR A 134 -2.24 7.92 -2.96
CA THR A 134 -1.88 6.89 -1.98
C THR A 134 -2.19 7.31 -0.53
N GLN A 135 -2.09 8.60 -0.22
CA GLN A 135 -2.50 9.14 1.08
C GLN A 135 -4.03 9.02 1.27
N ASP A 136 -4.80 9.33 0.25
CA ASP A 136 -6.26 9.20 0.26
C ASP A 136 -6.72 7.74 0.37
N ILE A 137 -6.03 6.81 -0.30
CA ILE A 137 -6.30 5.37 -0.15
C ILE A 137 -6.13 4.93 1.32
N LYS A 138 -5.11 5.43 2.01
CA LYS A 138 -4.89 5.11 3.43
C LYS A 138 -5.98 5.68 4.33
N SER A 139 -6.42 6.92 4.08
CA SER A 139 -7.50 7.54 4.85
C SER A 139 -8.83 6.79 4.64
N LEU A 140 -9.10 6.38 3.40
CA LEU A 140 -10.28 5.59 3.04
C LEU A 140 -10.26 4.20 3.68
N ASP A 141 -9.11 3.52 3.70
CA ASP A 141 -9.00 2.21 4.34
C ASP A 141 -9.22 2.31 5.86
N GLN A 142 -8.69 3.35 6.51
CA GLN A 142 -8.95 3.61 7.91
C GLN A 142 -10.43 3.90 8.18
N ALA A 143 -11.09 4.68 7.32
CA ALA A 143 -12.52 4.94 7.40
C ALA A 143 -13.34 3.64 7.26
N LYS A 144 -13.00 2.80 6.26
CA LYS A 144 -13.64 1.49 6.06
C LYS A 144 -13.46 0.58 7.26
N LYS A 145 -12.25 0.52 7.84
CA LYS A 145 -11.97 -0.27 9.05
C LYS A 145 -12.80 0.21 10.23
N ASN A 146 -12.83 1.52 10.46
CA ASN A 146 -13.64 2.12 11.53
C ASN A 146 -15.13 1.81 11.34
N LEU A 147 -15.66 1.97 10.13
CA LEU A 147 -17.05 1.64 9.81
C LEU A 147 -17.35 0.15 10.06
N THR A 148 -16.46 -0.74 9.63
CA THR A 148 -16.63 -2.20 9.82
C THR A 148 -16.68 -2.56 11.30
N ILE A 149 -15.80 -1.97 12.11
CA ILE A 149 -15.79 -2.15 13.57
C ILE A 149 -17.11 -1.61 14.16
N SER A 150 -17.51 -0.39 13.81
CA SER A 150 -18.74 0.24 14.31
C SER A 150 -19.99 -0.58 13.98
N VAL A 151 -20.13 -1.05 12.74
CA VAL A 151 -21.25 -1.92 12.32
C VAL A 151 -21.26 -3.22 13.11
N THR A 152 -20.08 -3.83 13.32
CA THR A 152 -19.98 -5.08 14.09
C THR A 152 -20.39 -4.88 15.55
N VAL A 153 -19.94 -3.80 16.18
CA VAL A 153 -20.29 -3.44 17.56
C VAL A 153 -21.78 -3.17 17.68
N LEU A 154 -22.35 -2.36 16.78
CA LEU A 154 -23.78 -2.04 16.77
C LEU A 154 -24.64 -3.30 16.59
N ARG A 155 -24.28 -4.19 15.67
CA ARG A 155 -25.01 -5.44 15.46
C ARG A 155 -24.98 -6.34 16.69
N ARG A 156 -23.82 -6.47 17.34
CA ARG A 156 -23.69 -7.22 18.60
C ARG A 156 -24.50 -6.58 19.73
N LEU A 157 -24.56 -5.24 19.78
CA LEU A 157 -25.31 -4.51 20.78
C LEU A 157 -26.82 -4.72 20.59
N GLN A 158 -27.29 -4.65 19.35
CA GLN A 158 -28.67 -4.99 18.99
C GLN A 158 -29.01 -6.41 19.43
N MET A 159 -28.17 -7.40 19.08
CA MET A 159 -28.35 -8.79 19.50
C MET A 159 -28.42 -8.93 21.03
N LEU A 160 -27.55 -8.21 21.77
CA LEU A 160 -27.54 -8.23 23.23
C LEU A 160 -28.84 -7.67 23.81
N VAL A 161 -29.29 -6.50 23.36
CA VAL A 161 -30.54 -5.88 23.84
C VAL A 161 -31.73 -6.80 23.57
N SER A 162 -31.85 -7.32 22.34
CA SER A 162 -32.93 -8.25 22.00
C SER A 162 -32.90 -9.53 22.84
N ALA A 163 -31.73 -10.10 23.08
CA ALA A 163 -31.59 -11.29 23.93
C ALA A 163 -31.97 -11.01 25.38
N VAL A 164 -31.61 -9.84 25.92
CA VAL A 164 -31.97 -9.42 27.28
C VAL A 164 -33.48 -9.24 27.42
N ASP A 165 -34.14 -8.63 26.44
CA ASP A 165 -35.59 -8.47 26.44
C ASP A 165 -36.32 -9.81 26.35
N GLN A 166 -35.83 -10.73 25.50
CA GLN A 166 -36.33 -12.10 25.44
C GLN A 166 -36.11 -12.84 26.77
N LEU A 167 -34.95 -12.67 27.42
CA LEU A 167 -34.67 -13.30 28.70
C LEU A 167 -35.64 -12.81 29.78
N LYS A 168 -35.92 -11.51 29.83
CA LYS A 168 -36.93 -10.94 30.74
C LYS A 168 -38.32 -11.56 30.52
N LEU A 169 -38.70 -11.77 29.25
CA LEU A 169 -39.98 -12.40 28.91
C LEU A 169 -40.03 -13.89 29.29
N MET A 170 -38.97 -14.66 29.03
CA MET A 170 -38.91 -16.08 29.40
C MET A 170 -38.88 -16.25 30.94
N ALA A 171 -38.16 -15.36 31.63
CA ALA A 171 -38.11 -15.33 33.09
C ALA A 171 -39.48 -15.05 33.70
N SER A 172 -40.26 -14.10 33.15
CA SER A 172 -41.61 -13.81 33.64
C SER A 172 -42.60 -14.94 33.39
N ARG A 173 -42.39 -15.73 32.34
CA ARG A 173 -43.18 -16.94 32.02
C ARG A 173 -42.70 -18.21 32.73
N LYS A 174 -41.66 -18.12 33.57
CA LYS A 174 -41.02 -19.27 34.24
C LYS A 174 -40.52 -20.35 33.28
N GLN A 175 -40.21 -19.96 32.04
CA GLN A 175 -39.62 -20.83 31.01
C GLN A 175 -38.10 -20.93 31.23
N TYR A 176 -37.70 -21.71 32.23
CA TYR A 176 -36.31 -21.75 32.70
C TYR A 176 -35.34 -22.40 31.72
N ALA A 177 -35.80 -23.33 30.89
CA ALA A 177 -34.96 -23.97 29.88
C ALA A 177 -34.55 -22.98 28.79
N GLU A 178 -35.51 -22.21 28.28
CA GLU A 178 -35.30 -21.17 27.28
C GLU A 178 -34.52 -19.99 27.87
N ALA A 179 -34.81 -19.61 29.12
CA ALA A 179 -34.04 -18.60 29.84
C ALA A 179 -32.56 -18.98 29.98
N ALA A 180 -32.24 -20.26 30.23
CA ALA A 180 -30.87 -20.74 30.33
C ALA A 180 -30.11 -20.61 28.99
N GLN A 181 -30.76 -20.94 27.87
CA GLN A 181 -30.16 -20.77 26.54
C GLN A 181 -29.88 -19.31 26.22
N LEU A 182 -30.86 -18.42 26.46
CA LEU A 182 -30.69 -16.98 26.27
C LEU A 182 -29.59 -16.42 27.16
N LEU A 183 -29.49 -16.89 28.40
CA LEU A 183 -28.46 -16.48 29.33
C LEU A 183 -27.05 -16.86 28.85
N GLN A 184 -26.90 -18.02 28.22
CA GLN A 184 -25.64 -18.45 27.61
C GLN A 184 -25.23 -17.51 26.46
N VAL A 185 -26.17 -17.18 25.57
CA VAL A 185 -25.93 -16.24 24.45
C VAL A 185 -25.54 -14.86 24.98
N ILE A 186 -26.25 -14.37 25.99
CA ILE A 186 -25.96 -13.08 26.64
C ILE A 186 -24.55 -13.12 27.22
N ASN A 187 -24.19 -14.14 28.00
CA ASN A 187 -22.86 -14.26 28.60
C ASN A 187 -21.73 -14.25 27.56
N GLN A 188 -21.93 -14.90 26.41
CA GLN A 188 -20.97 -14.85 25.31
C GLN A 188 -20.83 -13.43 24.73
N LEU A 189 -21.95 -12.73 24.54
CA LEU A 189 -21.94 -11.35 24.04
C LEU A 189 -21.32 -10.36 25.02
N LEU A 190 -21.55 -10.51 26.34
CA LEU A 190 -21.01 -9.62 27.38
C LEU A 190 -19.48 -9.53 27.34
N VAL A 191 -18.78 -10.60 26.98
CA VAL A 191 -17.31 -10.61 26.88
C VAL A 191 -16.80 -9.54 25.92
N HIS A 192 -17.49 -9.35 24.79
CA HIS A 192 -17.11 -8.36 23.78
C HIS A 192 -17.38 -6.92 24.20
N PHE A 193 -18.18 -6.69 25.24
CA PHE A 193 -18.54 -5.35 25.73
C PHE A 193 -17.75 -4.89 26.96
N LYS A 194 -16.86 -5.73 27.52
CA LYS A 194 -16.06 -5.38 28.71
C LYS A 194 -15.19 -4.13 28.51
N SER A 195 -14.60 -3.95 27.33
CA SER A 195 -13.78 -2.78 27.00
C SER A 195 -14.58 -1.50 26.79
N TYR A 196 -15.91 -1.60 26.63
CA TYR A 196 -16.82 -0.49 26.38
C TYR A 196 -17.52 0.01 27.65
N ARG A 197 -17.07 -0.43 28.83
CA ARG A 197 -17.63 -0.03 30.13
C ARG A 197 -17.50 1.48 30.39
N SER A 198 -16.63 2.17 29.68
CA SER A 198 -16.52 3.64 29.72
C SER A 198 -17.75 4.36 29.16
N VAL A 199 -18.61 3.65 28.43
CA VAL A 199 -19.87 4.20 27.90
C VAL A 199 -20.98 3.90 28.89
N ASP A 200 -21.54 4.95 29.50
CA ASP A 200 -22.52 4.83 30.59
C ASP A 200 -23.73 3.96 30.23
N GLN A 201 -24.24 4.08 29.00
CA GLN A 201 -25.39 3.28 28.55
C GLN A 201 -25.05 1.78 28.46
N ILE A 202 -23.82 1.44 28.07
CA ILE A 202 -23.36 0.05 28.01
C ILE A 202 -23.13 -0.45 29.43
N ALA A 203 -22.50 0.35 30.30
CA ALA A 203 -22.33 0.00 31.71
C ALA A 203 -23.67 -0.31 32.40
N ALA A 204 -24.67 0.56 32.22
CA ALA A 204 -26.01 0.35 32.76
C ALA A 204 -26.68 -0.93 32.21
N LEU A 205 -26.47 -1.26 30.93
CA LEU A 205 -26.97 -2.51 30.36
C LEU A 205 -26.28 -3.74 30.99
N LEU A 206 -24.96 -3.72 31.16
CA LEU A 206 -24.19 -4.81 31.79
C LEU A 206 -24.62 -5.02 33.25
N ASP A 207 -24.81 -3.93 33.99
CA ASP A 207 -25.28 -3.98 35.37
C ASP A 207 -26.74 -4.48 35.42
N GLY A 208 -27.59 -4.05 34.48
CA GLY A 208 -28.95 -4.56 34.33
C GLY A 208 -29.03 -6.05 34.04
N VAL A 209 -28.11 -6.60 33.23
CA VAL A 209 -28.01 -8.05 33.00
C VAL A 209 -27.59 -8.78 34.27
N THR A 210 -26.65 -8.22 35.04
CA THR A 210 -26.20 -8.80 36.31
C THR A 210 -27.34 -8.82 37.33
N GLN A 211 -28.14 -7.75 37.39
CA GLN A 211 -29.33 -7.70 38.22
C GLN A 211 -30.38 -8.73 37.78
N LEU A 212 -30.64 -8.85 36.47
CA LEU A 212 -31.57 -9.84 35.92
C LEU A 212 -31.13 -11.28 36.24
N GLN A 213 -29.84 -11.57 36.22
CA GLN A 213 -29.28 -12.85 36.66
C GLN A 213 -29.56 -13.11 38.14
N ALA A 214 -29.38 -12.09 38.99
CA ALA A 214 -29.65 -12.20 40.43
C ALA A 214 -31.15 -12.39 40.71
N ASP A 215 -32.02 -11.70 39.97
CA ASP A 215 -33.47 -11.85 40.04
C ASP A 215 -33.92 -13.25 39.60
N LEU A 216 -33.41 -13.73 38.46
CA LEU A 216 -33.72 -15.06 37.94
C LEU A 216 -33.27 -16.15 38.90
N LYS A 217 -32.06 -16.02 39.47
CA LYS A 217 -31.57 -16.92 40.51
C LYS A 217 -32.53 -16.96 41.68
N ARG A 218 -32.91 -15.79 42.25
CA ARG A 218 -33.86 -15.72 43.36
C ARG A 218 -35.20 -16.36 43.03
N ALA A 219 -35.75 -16.09 41.85
CA ALA A 219 -37.02 -16.67 41.41
C ALA A 219 -36.96 -18.20 41.33
N ILE A 220 -35.92 -18.77 40.72
CA ILE A 220 -35.73 -20.22 40.61
C ILE A 220 -35.64 -20.87 42.00
N PHE A 221 -34.83 -20.30 42.90
CA PHE A 221 -34.67 -20.85 44.25
C PHE A 221 -35.97 -20.77 45.06
N SER A 222 -36.72 -19.68 44.95
CA SER A 222 -38.01 -19.52 45.62
C SER A 222 -39.04 -20.54 45.13
N ASP A 223 -39.10 -20.78 43.82
CA ASP A 223 -40.00 -21.76 43.22
C ASP A 223 -39.64 -23.20 43.64
N PHE A 224 -38.35 -23.53 43.68
CA PHE A 224 -37.89 -24.84 44.14
C PHE A 224 -38.22 -25.08 45.62
N GLU A 225 -38.00 -24.08 46.48
CA GLU A 225 -38.34 -24.17 47.90
C GLU A 225 -39.85 -24.32 48.11
N SER A 226 -40.65 -23.60 47.33
CA SER A 226 -42.12 -23.71 47.36
C SER A 226 -42.59 -25.11 46.96
N GLY A 227 -41.98 -25.71 45.94
CA GLY A 227 -42.24 -27.11 45.55
C GLY A 227 -41.91 -28.10 46.67
N LYS A 228 -40.75 -27.93 47.31
CA LYS A 228 -40.35 -28.77 48.46
C LYS A 228 -41.31 -28.63 49.65
N GLN A 229 -41.76 -27.42 49.96
CA GLN A 229 -42.76 -27.17 51.00
C GLN A 229 -44.09 -27.84 50.68
N LEU A 230 -44.53 -27.80 49.43
CA LEU A 230 -45.75 -28.47 48.98
C LEU A 230 -45.66 -29.99 49.16
N ILE A 231 -44.54 -30.61 48.77
CA ILE A 231 -44.30 -32.06 48.98
C ILE A 231 -44.33 -32.39 50.47
N ASN A 232 -43.65 -31.60 51.29
CA ASN A 232 -43.61 -31.80 52.74
C ASN A 232 -44.99 -31.73 53.39
N TRP A 233 -45.77 -30.71 53.04
CA TRP A 233 -47.14 -30.51 53.49
C TRP A 233 -48.03 -31.69 53.06
N TYR A 234 -47.94 -32.10 51.79
CA TYR A 234 -48.70 -33.23 51.27
C TYR A 234 -48.36 -34.52 52.04
N CYS A 235 -47.08 -34.82 52.25
CA CYS A 235 -46.67 -35.99 53.02
C CYS A 235 -47.16 -35.93 54.47
N ASP A 236 -47.11 -34.78 55.13
CA ASP A 236 -47.64 -34.60 56.48
C ASP A 236 -49.15 -34.79 56.56
N LEU A 237 -49.88 -34.31 55.55
CA LEU A 237 -51.32 -34.47 55.45
C LEU A 237 -51.69 -35.96 55.30
N GLN A 238 -51.02 -36.66 54.38
CA GLN A 238 -51.28 -38.08 54.12
C GLN A 238 -50.90 -38.99 55.30
N LEU A 239 -49.81 -38.68 56.01
CA LEU A 239 -49.34 -39.47 57.15
C LEU A 239 -50.01 -39.11 58.48
N LYS A 240 -50.91 -38.11 58.50
CA LYS A 240 -51.62 -37.68 59.71
C LYS A 240 -52.40 -38.83 60.35
N ASP A 241 -53.13 -39.60 59.55
CA ASP A 241 -53.94 -40.73 60.03
C ASP A 241 -53.05 -41.88 60.52
N TYR A 242 -51.94 -42.14 59.83
CA TYR A 242 -50.95 -43.12 60.28
C TYR A 242 -50.41 -42.78 61.67
N ARG A 243 -49.98 -41.53 61.89
CA ARG A 243 -49.49 -41.06 63.20
C ARG A 243 -50.55 -41.20 64.28
N SER A 244 -51.80 -40.86 63.97
CA SER A 244 -52.92 -41.00 64.90
C SER A 244 -53.16 -42.45 65.32
N ILE A 245 -53.15 -43.39 64.36
CA ILE A 245 -53.47 -44.81 64.60
C ILE A 245 -52.30 -45.56 65.24
N PHE A 246 -51.08 -45.42 64.71
CA PHE A 246 -49.97 -46.29 65.04
C PHE A 246 -48.92 -45.66 65.95
N ARG A 247 -48.73 -44.34 65.94
CA ARG A 247 -47.70 -43.68 66.75
C ARG A 247 -48.18 -43.33 68.16
N ASN A 248 -49.45 -42.94 68.28
CA ASN A 248 -50.04 -42.55 69.57
C ASN A 248 -50.59 -43.74 70.38
N ASN A 249 -50.48 -44.96 69.87
CA ASN A 249 -50.99 -46.16 70.54
C ASN A 249 -49.89 -47.25 70.66
N PRO A 250 -49.32 -47.46 71.86
CA PRO A 250 -48.19 -48.36 72.06
C PRO A 250 -48.51 -49.83 71.79
N GLU A 251 -49.79 -50.25 71.84
CA GLU A 251 -50.20 -51.64 71.53
C GLU A 251 -50.07 -51.98 70.04
N VAL A 252 -50.13 -50.98 69.17
CA VAL A 252 -50.05 -51.15 67.71
C VAL A 252 -48.79 -50.54 67.09
N ALA A 253 -47.99 -49.82 67.89
CA ALA A 253 -46.69 -49.28 67.52
C ALA A 253 -45.57 -50.34 67.53
N GLY A 254 -45.80 -51.46 68.22
CA GLY A 254 -44.82 -52.52 68.43
C GLY A 254 -44.30 -53.19 67.16
N ILE A 255 -43.18 -53.92 67.29
CA ILE A 255 -42.53 -54.65 66.20
C ILE A 255 -43.40 -55.79 65.64
N ASP A 256 -44.33 -56.29 66.45
CA ASP A 256 -45.34 -57.29 66.10
C ASP A 256 -46.33 -56.78 65.04
N ASN A 257 -46.56 -55.47 64.97
CA ASN A 257 -47.51 -54.85 64.04
C ASN A 257 -46.86 -54.33 62.75
N VAL A 258 -45.58 -54.62 62.51
CA VAL A 258 -44.83 -54.16 61.32
C VAL A 258 -45.54 -54.53 60.01
N SER A 259 -46.01 -55.77 59.86
CA SER A 259 -46.76 -56.22 58.67
C SER A 259 -48.01 -55.37 58.40
N ARG A 260 -48.70 -54.93 59.46
CA ARG A 260 -49.89 -54.08 59.37
C ARG A 260 -49.53 -52.65 58.97
N ARG A 261 -48.43 -52.11 59.51
CA ARG A 261 -47.88 -50.77 59.14
C ARG A 261 -47.48 -50.73 57.66
N PHE A 262 -46.77 -51.74 57.17
CA PHE A 262 -46.43 -51.84 55.73
C PHE A 262 -47.65 -52.08 54.83
N ALA A 263 -48.66 -52.83 55.29
CA ALA A 263 -49.90 -52.97 54.55
C ALA A 263 -50.66 -51.64 54.41
N TRP A 264 -50.63 -50.79 55.46
CA TRP A 264 -51.17 -49.43 55.41
C TRP A 264 -50.41 -48.56 54.39
N LEU A 265 -49.08 -48.55 54.45
CA LEU A 265 -48.24 -47.80 53.49
C LEU A 265 -48.51 -48.23 52.04
N LYS A 266 -48.61 -49.53 51.76
CA LYS A 266 -48.92 -50.04 50.42
C LYS A 266 -50.26 -49.53 49.88
N ARG A 267 -51.28 -49.39 50.74
CA ARG A 267 -52.57 -48.81 50.36
C ARG A 267 -52.43 -47.32 50.06
N LEU A 268 -51.71 -46.57 50.90
CA LEU A 268 -51.45 -45.15 50.68
C LEU A 268 -50.74 -44.92 49.33
N LEU A 269 -49.68 -45.68 49.04
CA LEU A 269 -48.94 -45.54 47.78
C LEU A 269 -49.83 -45.89 46.57
N LYS A 270 -50.66 -46.93 46.68
CA LYS A 270 -51.64 -47.26 45.64
C LYS A 270 -52.62 -46.09 45.38
N THR A 271 -53.17 -45.49 46.44
CA THR A 271 -54.04 -44.32 46.32
C THR A 271 -53.30 -43.13 45.71
N PHE A 272 -52.04 -42.90 46.09
CA PHE A 272 -51.23 -41.86 45.45
C PHE A 272 -51.07 -42.11 43.95
N ASP A 273 -50.70 -43.33 43.54
CA ASP A 273 -50.48 -43.69 42.14
C ASP A 273 -51.78 -43.57 41.31
N GLU A 274 -52.93 -43.93 41.87
CA GLU A 274 -54.23 -43.92 41.19
C GLU A 274 -54.87 -42.52 41.14
N GLU A 275 -54.77 -41.72 42.20
CA GLU A 275 -55.56 -40.50 42.37
C GLU A 275 -54.74 -39.20 42.32
N HIS A 276 -53.50 -39.21 42.83
CA HIS A 276 -52.73 -37.98 43.08
C HIS A 276 -51.48 -37.83 42.20
N ALA A 277 -50.99 -38.90 41.58
CA ALA A 277 -49.74 -38.90 40.82
C ALA A 277 -49.75 -37.93 39.64
N THR A 278 -50.91 -37.65 39.04
CA THR A 278 -51.06 -36.73 37.91
C THR A 278 -50.92 -35.25 38.28
N VAL A 279 -51.09 -34.92 39.57
CA VAL A 279 -51.00 -33.54 40.08
C VAL A 279 -49.54 -33.11 40.26
N PHE A 280 -48.64 -34.07 40.54
CA PHE A 280 -47.24 -33.79 40.80
C PHE A 280 -46.37 -34.11 39.58
N PRO A 281 -45.36 -33.29 39.27
CA PRO A 281 -44.37 -33.65 38.26
C PRO A 281 -43.67 -34.96 38.61
N ALA A 282 -43.61 -35.92 37.68
CA ALA A 282 -42.95 -37.20 37.90
C ALA A 282 -41.50 -37.10 38.46
N PRO A 283 -40.66 -36.13 38.03
CA PRO A 283 -39.31 -35.97 38.57
C PRO A 283 -39.25 -35.61 40.07
N TRP A 284 -40.37 -35.18 40.68
CA TRP A 284 -40.40 -34.81 42.10
C TRP A 284 -40.42 -36.03 43.02
N ARG A 285 -40.67 -37.24 42.49
CA ARG A 285 -40.59 -38.52 43.21
C ARG A 285 -41.33 -38.50 44.56
N VAL A 286 -42.55 -37.94 44.57
CA VAL A 286 -43.34 -37.72 45.79
C VAL A 286 -43.63 -39.03 46.56
N ALA A 287 -43.83 -40.14 45.86
CA ALA A 287 -43.97 -41.47 46.48
C ALA A 287 -42.75 -41.87 47.32
N GLU A 288 -41.54 -41.51 46.89
CA GLU A 288 -40.33 -41.78 47.66
C GLU A 288 -40.23 -40.87 48.88
N SER A 289 -40.59 -39.60 48.74
CA SER A 289 -40.69 -38.67 49.88
C SER A 289 -41.70 -39.15 50.93
N LEU A 290 -42.82 -39.74 50.51
CA LEU A 290 -43.78 -40.40 51.40
C LEU A 290 -43.13 -41.57 52.15
N CYS A 291 -42.39 -42.43 51.45
CA CYS A 291 -41.68 -43.56 52.05
C CYS A 291 -40.60 -43.11 53.05
N GLU A 292 -39.78 -42.12 52.69
CA GLU A 292 -38.75 -41.55 53.57
C GLU A 292 -39.38 -40.97 54.84
N LYS A 293 -40.48 -40.23 54.69
CA LYS A 293 -41.16 -39.61 55.83
C LYS A 293 -41.88 -40.63 56.70
N PHE A 294 -42.47 -41.67 56.09
CA PHE A 294 -43.00 -42.82 56.82
C PHE A 294 -41.91 -43.54 57.62
N ALA A 295 -40.74 -43.79 57.01
CA ALA A 295 -39.63 -44.45 57.67
C ALA A 295 -39.08 -43.62 58.84
N SER A 296 -39.10 -42.29 58.72
CA SER A 296 -38.72 -41.37 59.80
C SER A 296 -39.74 -41.33 60.95
N ASP A 297 -41.00 -41.69 60.68
CA ASP A 297 -42.09 -41.68 61.66
C ASP A 297 -42.32 -43.05 62.35
N THR A 298 -41.62 -44.10 61.93
CA THR A 298 -41.79 -45.51 62.32
C THR A 298 -40.77 -45.94 63.37
#